data_AF-G7CDG7-F1
#
_entry.id   AF-G7CDG7-F1
#
_cell.length_a   1.000
_cell.length_b   1.000
_cell.length_c   1.000
_cell.angle_alpha   90.00
_cell.angle_beta   90.00
_cell.angle_gamma   90.00
#
_symmetry.space_group_name_H-M   'P 1'
#
loop_
_entity.id
_entity.type
_entity.pdbx_description
1 polymer ?
#
loop_
_entity_poly.entity_id
_entity_poly.type
_entity_poly.pdbx_seq_one_letter_code
_entity_poly.pdbx_strand_id
1 'polypeptide(L)'
;MTDPIAAADAVVAAVEPGLQPPGVQIRDAVLVTGPWLAGTTSVLTALQERLPDHTFVEAEALSAAEAPSAVLFVVSAAAPITESDCALLELAAHYTDLVIGVVSKIDAHQDWREVLETNRATVAGRSPRFARMAWVGVAAAPDLGEPILDDLVELLSERLADPDVQRRNRLRAWEARLGAVIARHEADAAGEDRRARVQALHARRDEILRERRMAKSERTIALRSQLQQARVQLAYFARNRCTSVRAEWQEDVAEFNHLPWPSARRRRLIEFEFYVRSRAGEVVNEVDDGITTHLRDMARELDLPAPAEAGEPAGPELPGPPLRSRQLENRLMMLLGAGFGVGVAAAASRLFSGLSPTLTAAGMVVGGLVALAVTVWMVGLRNVLQERAVLDRWVGEVAAALRSTVEELVATRVLAAERELTAELANREEEEGAAAAAQIAEIDAELREHATARARAAAIRDSRVPILQAALDAVRAELYGPDGSEPETEEPEETGEPGEAAEVDETDGPAEVDETGVTEGVTEEGTEGVTEVTDAGTGDGEAEPPAEPDIAEPDAEERENGPQTQV
;
A
#
# COMPACT_ATOMS: atom_id res chain seq x y z
N MET A 1 -4.20 44.89 58.58
CA MET A 1 -5.05 44.30 57.52
C MET A 1 -4.13 43.51 56.62
N THR A 2 -4.37 42.21 56.50
CA THR A 2 -3.63 41.35 55.57
C THR A 2 -4.02 41.75 54.15
N ASP A 3 -3.06 41.82 53.23
CA ASP A 3 -3.33 42.08 51.81
C ASP A 3 -4.28 40.99 51.26
N PRO A 4 -5.46 41.34 50.72
CA PRO A 4 -6.45 40.36 50.23
C PRO A 4 -5.90 39.46 49.12
N ILE A 5 -4.99 39.97 48.29
CA ILE A 5 -4.33 39.19 47.24
C ILE A 5 -3.40 38.15 47.85
N ALA A 6 -2.58 38.57 48.83
CA ALA A 6 -1.69 37.66 49.56
C ALA A 6 -2.45 36.59 50.33
N ALA A 7 -3.64 36.91 50.86
CA ALA A 7 -4.49 35.94 51.55
C ALA A 7 -5.06 34.88 50.59
N ALA A 8 -5.46 35.26 49.37
CA ALA A 8 -5.87 34.30 48.34
C ALA A 8 -4.69 33.43 47.86
N ASP A 9 -3.53 34.04 47.62
CA ASP A 9 -2.32 33.31 47.19
C ASP A 9 -1.84 32.32 48.27
N ALA A 10 -2.07 32.61 49.56
CA ALA A 10 -1.74 31.73 50.67
C ALA A 10 -2.54 30.41 50.66
N VAL A 11 -3.78 30.40 50.14
CA VAL A 11 -4.61 29.19 50.04
C VAL A 11 -3.93 28.16 49.16
N VAL A 12 -3.46 28.59 47.98
CA VAL A 12 -2.75 27.73 47.03
C VAL A 12 -1.36 27.37 47.54
N ALA A 13 -0.64 28.33 48.12
CA ALA A 13 0.71 28.10 48.66
C ALA A 13 0.74 27.10 49.83
N ALA A 14 -0.38 26.93 50.56
CA ALA A 14 -0.51 25.94 51.62
C ALA A 14 -0.54 24.50 51.08
N VAL A 15 -1.07 24.29 49.86
CA VAL A 15 -1.13 22.99 49.20
C VAL A 15 0.12 22.76 48.34
N GLU A 16 0.47 23.72 47.51
CA GLU A 16 1.63 23.63 46.61
C GLU A 16 2.53 24.89 46.71
N PRO A 17 3.50 24.89 47.63
CA PRO A 17 4.42 26.01 47.77
C PRO A 17 5.31 26.14 46.52
N GLY A 18 5.28 27.31 45.90
CA GLY A 18 6.11 27.64 44.72
C GLY A 18 5.38 27.62 43.38
N LEU A 19 4.07 27.33 43.36
CA LEU A 19 3.27 27.50 42.16
C LEU A 19 3.20 28.99 41.78
N GLN A 20 3.50 29.32 40.52
CA GLN A 20 3.46 30.71 40.09
C GLN A 20 2.03 31.26 40.09
N PRO A 21 1.82 32.51 40.52
CA PRO A 21 0.52 33.15 40.54
C PRO A 21 -0.12 33.31 39.16
N PRO A 22 -1.45 33.51 39.07
CA PRO A 22 -2.12 33.94 37.87
C PRO A 22 -1.46 35.18 37.27
N GLY A 23 -1.09 35.08 35.99
CA GLY A 23 -0.50 36.17 35.22
C GLY A 23 -1.51 37.22 34.76
N VAL A 24 -2.80 36.96 34.98
CA VAL A 24 -3.88 37.91 34.71
C VAL A 24 -3.86 39.00 35.77
N GLN A 25 -3.81 40.26 35.32
CA GLN A 25 -3.86 41.42 36.19
C GLN A 25 -5.30 41.90 36.32
N ILE A 26 -5.79 41.97 37.55
CA ILE A 26 -7.10 42.56 37.83
C ILE A 26 -6.96 44.07 37.71
N ARG A 27 -7.73 44.68 36.80
CA ARG A 27 -7.88 46.12 36.68
C ARG A 27 -9.04 46.59 37.54
N ASP A 28 -8.87 47.78 38.12
CA ASP A 28 -9.95 48.49 38.80
C ASP A 28 -10.90 49.13 37.77
N ALA A 29 -11.62 48.28 37.06
CA ALA A 29 -12.56 48.64 36.02
C ALA A 29 -13.72 47.63 35.98
N VAL A 30 -14.92 48.14 35.74
CA VAL A 30 -16.13 47.34 35.59
C VAL A 30 -16.38 47.08 34.11
N LEU A 31 -16.40 45.81 33.72
CA LEU A 31 -16.74 45.40 32.36
C LEU A 31 -18.26 45.41 32.19
N VAL A 32 -18.75 46.19 31.22
CA VAL A 32 -20.15 46.15 30.77
C VAL A 32 -20.21 45.36 29.47
N THR A 33 -20.88 44.22 29.48
CA THR A 33 -20.95 43.32 28.32
C THR A 33 -22.30 42.63 28.26
N GLY A 34 -22.65 42.10 27.10
CA GLY A 34 -23.95 41.48 26.89
C GLY A 34 -24.20 41.11 25.43
N PRO A 35 -25.32 40.41 25.15
CA PRO A 35 -25.71 40.05 23.80
C PRO A 35 -25.94 41.26 22.90
N TRP A 36 -25.92 41.04 21.59
CA TRP A 36 -26.18 42.11 20.63
C TRP A 36 -27.56 42.74 20.87
N LEU A 37 -27.64 44.07 20.78
CA LEU A 37 -28.85 44.86 21.07
C LEU A 37 -29.35 44.81 22.53
N ALA A 38 -28.57 44.28 23.48
CA ALA A 38 -28.93 44.31 24.90
C ALA A 38 -28.89 45.72 25.52
N GLY A 39 -28.41 46.75 24.81
CA GLY A 39 -28.32 48.12 25.33
C GLY A 39 -27.13 48.35 26.26
N THR A 40 -26.06 47.58 26.11
CA THR A 40 -24.79 47.68 26.88
C THR A 40 -24.21 49.10 26.85
N THR A 41 -24.11 49.71 25.67
CA THR A 41 -23.53 51.06 25.51
C THR A 41 -24.35 52.15 26.20
N SER A 42 -25.69 52.04 26.20
CA SER A 42 -26.57 52.96 26.92
C SER A 42 -26.37 52.84 28.43
N VAL A 43 -26.29 51.60 28.94
CA VAL A 43 -26.03 51.33 30.37
C VAL A 43 -24.66 51.85 30.78
N LEU A 44 -23.61 51.60 29.97
CA LEU A 44 -22.27 52.08 30.22
C LEU A 44 -22.19 53.61 30.27
N THR A 45 -22.82 54.29 29.30
CA THR A 45 -22.82 55.77 29.24
C THR A 45 -23.52 56.35 30.47
N ALA A 46 -24.68 55.81 30.84
CA ALA A 46 -25.42 56.25 32.02
C ALA A 46 -24.65 56.00 33.33
N LEU A 47 -23.91 54.88 33.44
CA LEU A 47 -23.08 54.60 34.62
C LEU A 47 -21.89 55.55 34.73
N GLN A 48 -21.25 55.92 33.62
CA GLN A 48 -20.15 56.88 33.62
C GLN A 48 -20.58 58.27 34.12
N GLU A 49 -21.82 58.68 33.83
CA GLU A 49 -22.38 59.95 34.34
C GLU A 49 -22.72 59.88 35.84
N ARG A 50 -23.22 58.74 36.32
CA ARG A 50 -23.69 58.56 37.71
C ARG A 50 -22.58 58.20 38.69
N LEU A 51 -21.52 57.55 38.23
CA LEU A 51 -20.38 57.08 39.01
C LEU A 51 -19.05 57.51 38.36
N PRO A 52 -18.73 58.81 38.34
CA PRO A 52 -17.54 59.32 37.66
C PRO A 52 -16.21 58.88 38.30
N ASP A 53 -16.26 58.42 39.56
CA ASP A 53 -15.09 57.94 40.29
C ASP A 53 -14.71 56.49 39.94
N HIS A 54 -15.54 55.78 39.16
CA HIS A 54 -15.30 54.40 38.73
C HIS A 54 -15.07 54.30 37.21
N THR A 55 -14.20 53.37 36.81
CA THR A 55 -13.90 53.13 35.39
C THR A 55 -14.82 52.06 34.82
N PHE A 56 -15.58 52.40 33.77
CA PHE A 56 -16.44 51.47 33.04
C PHE A 56 -15.92 51.25 31.62
N VAL A 57 -15.83 49.98 31.22
CA VAL A 57 -15.25 49.57 29.93
C VAL A 57 -16.11 48.54 29.23
N GLU A 58 -16.07 48.51 27.90
CA GLU A 58 -16.58 47.39 27.10
C GLU A 58 -15.46 46.36 26.86
N ALA A 59 -15.83 45.19 26.33
CA ALA A 59 -14.91 44.05 26.16
C ALA A 59 -13.65 44.39 25.35
N GLU A 60 -13.75 45.29 24.36
CA GLU A 60 -12.65 45.68 23.47
C GLU A 60 -11.55 46.50 24.16
N ALA A 61 -11.84 47.10 25.31
CA ALA A 61 -10.91 47.94 26.06
C ALA A 61 -10.04 47.16 27.07
N LEU A 62 -10.32 45.87 27.27
CA LEU A 62 -9.51 44.97 28.09
C LEU A 62 -8.61 44.12 27.20
N SER A 63 -7.33 44.04 27.55
CA SER A 63 -6.42 43.10 26.88
C SER A 63 -6.64 41.67 27.40
N ALA A 64 -6.18 40.68 26.64
CA ALA A 64 -6.30 39.27 27.03
C ALA A 64 -5.56 38.90 28.35
N ALA A 65 -4.67 39.77 28.84
CA ALA A 65 -3.95 39.59 30.10
C ALA A 65 -4.60 40.33 31.29
N GLU A 66 -5.74 40.99 31.07
CA GLU A 66 -6.41 41.82 32.06
C GLU A 66 -7.81 41.29 32.36
N ALA A 67 -8.20 41.36 33.62
CA ALA A 67 -9.54 41.01 34.07
C ALA A 67 -10.18 42.20 34.78
N PRO A 68 -11.50 42.42 34.63
CA PRO A 68 -12.20 43.48 35.35
C PRO A 68 -12.38 43.12 36.82
N SER A 69 -12.56 44.14 37.66
CA SER A 69 -12.91 43.98 39.09
C SER A 69 -14.38 43.57 39.28
N ALA A 70 -15.24 43.86 38.32
CA ALA A 70 -16.62 43.40 38.27
C ALA A 70 -17.13 43.25 36.82
N VAL A 71 -18.09 42.36 36.60
CA VAL A 71 -18.78 42.19 35.32
C VAL A 71 -20.26 42.54 35.47
N LEU A 72 -20.73 43.50 34.68
CA LEU A 72 -22.14 43.78 34.45
C LEU A 72 -22.57 43.07 33.16
N PHE A 73 -23.34 42.00 33.31
CA PHE A 73 -23.89 41.25 32.19
C PHE A 73 -25.28 41.77 31.83
N VAL A 74 -25.35 42.60 30.79
CA VAL A 74 -26.57 43.28 30.35
C VAL A 74 -27.32 42.41 29.35
N VAL A 75 -28.61 42.18 29.59
CA VAL A 75 -29.52 41.43 28.73
C VAL A 75 -30.80 42.24 28.52
N SER A 76 -31.42 42.14 27.34
CA SER A 76 -32.64 42.90 27.06
C SER A 76 -33.85 42.26 27.75
N ALA A 77 -34.76 43.04 28.31
CA ALA A 77 -36.07 42.58 28.79
C ALA A 77 -36.99 42.02 27.67
N ALA A 78 -36.54 42.06 26.41
CA ALA A 78 -37.32 41.64 25.25
C ALA A 78 -37.45 40.12 25.14
N ALA A 79 -36.47 39.37 25.64
CA ALA A 79 -36.43 37.91 25.56
C ALA A 79 -35.51 37.32 26.64
N PRO A 80 -35.76 36.06 27.08
CA PRO A 80 -34.82 35.32 27.91
C PRO A 80 -33.47 35.07 27.19
N ILE A 81 -32.43 34.84 27.99
CA ILE A 81 -31.09 34.52 27.50
C ILE A 81 -31.03 33.15 26.81
N THR A 82 -30.16 33.06 25.82
CA THR A 82 -29.87 31.84 25.06
C THR A 82 -28.61 31.13 25.55
N GLU A 83 -28.34 29.94 25.03
CA GLU A 83 -27.09 29.22 25.33
C GLU A 83 -25.83 29.99 24.91
N SER A 84 -25.89 30.67 23.77
CA SER A 84 -24.80 31.54 23.29
C SER A 84 -24.55 32.71 24.25
N ASP A 85 -25.59 33.26 24.86
CA ASP A 85 -25.47 34.35 25.84
C ASP A 85 -24.83 33.86 27.15
N CYS A 86 -25.18 32.64 27.59
CA CYS A 86 -24.52 32.00 28.72
C CYS A 86 -23.03 31.74 28.46
N ALA A 87 -22.66 31.32 27.24
CA ALA A 87 -21.25 31.16 26.87
C ALA A 87 -20.49 32.50 26.89
N LEU A 88 -21.13 33.59 26.43
CA LEU A 88 -20.57 34.94 26.53
C LEU A 88 -20.36 35.38 27.98
N LEU A 89 -21.34 35.12 28.86
CA LEU A 89 -21.23 35.39 30.29
C LEU A 89 -20.07 34.61 30.92
N GLU A 90 -19.94 33.33 30.60
CA GLU A 90 -18.86 32.49 31.13
C GLU A 90 -17.47 32.98 30.73
N LEU A 91 -17.33 33.45 29.48
CA LEU A 91 -16.11 34.05 28.96
C LEU A 91 -15.79 35.36 29.66
N ALA A 92 -16.77 36.25 29.79
CA ALA A 92 -16.59 37.55 30.45
C ALA A 92 -16.25 37.41 31.93
N ALA A 93 -16.88 36.46 32.63
CA ALA A 93 -16.67 36.17 34.03
C ALA A 93 -15.59 35.09 34.27
N HIS A 94 -14.71 34.83 33.30
CA HIS A 94 -13.77 33.71 33.42
C HIS A 94 -12.84 33.87 34.64
N TYR A 95 -12.30 35.09 34.83
CA TYR A 95 -11.38 35.44 35.91
C TYR A 95 -11.98 36.33 37.01
N THR A 96 -13.27 36.69 36.91
CA THR A 96 -13.93 37.64 37.80
C THR A 96 -15.09 36.96 38.52
N ASP A 97 -15.13 37.09 39.84
CA ASP A 97 -16.16 36.48 40.69
C ASP A 97 -17.36 37.42 40.89
N LEU A 98 -17.13 38.74 40.99
CA LEU A 98 -18.21 39.71 41.10
C LEU A 98 -18.91 39.90 39.75
N VAL A 99 -20.06 39.26 39.60
CA VAL A 99 -20.92 39.33 38.42
C VAL A 99 -22.32 39.80 38.83
N ILE A 100 -22.87 40.79 38.13
CA ILE A 100 -24.22 41.30 38.31
C ILE A 100 -24.96 41.21 36.97
N GLY A 101 -26.14 40.60 37.00
CA GLY A 101 -27.06 40.53 35.87
C GLY A 101 -27.90 41.79 35.78
N VAL A 102 -27.99 42.36 34.59
CA VAL A 102 -28.71 43.61 34.34
C VAL A 102 -29.74 43.36 33.25
N VAL A 103 -31.02 43.46 33.59
CA VAL A 103 -32.12 43.38 32.60
C VAL A 103 -32.45 44.80 32.15
N SER A 104 -32.09 45.15 30.92
CA SER A 104 -32.27 46.48 30.35
C SER A 104 -33.62 46.65 29.66
N LYS A 105 -34.01 47.90 29.35
CA LYS A 105 -35.24 48.28 28.64
C LYS A 105 -36.53 47.90 29.40
N ILE A 106 -36.49 47.96 30.73
CA ILE A 106 -37.66 47.67 31.58
C ILE A 106 -38.80 48.67 31.36
N ASP A 107 -38.51 49.83 30.78
CA ASP A 107 -39.47 50.86 30.38
C ASP A 107 -40.32 50.44 29.17
N ALA A 108 -39.76 49.61 28.28
CA ALA A 108 -40.43 49.16 27.06
C ALA A 108 -41.18 47.82 27.22
N HIS A 109 -40.86 47.04 28.25
CA HIS A 109 -41.35 45.66 28.41
C HIS A 109 -42.00 45.45 29.78
N GLN A 110 -43.32 45.24 29.82
CA GLN A 110 -44.08 45.09 31.08
C GLN A 110 -43.75 43.78 31.83
N ASP A 111 -43.45 42.72 31.09
CA ASP A 111 -43.20 41.36 31.63
C ASP A 111 -41.71 41.12 31.99
N TRP A 112 -40.91 42.17 32.10
CA TRP A 112 -39.45 42.07 32.33
C TRP A 112 -39.06 41.28 33.59
N ARG A 113 -39.94 41.23 34.60
CA ARG A 113 -39.71 40.46 35.83
C ARG A 113 -39.75 38.95 35.59
N GLU A 114 -40.63 38.48 34.70
CA GLU A 114 -40.68 37.06 34.31
C GLU A 114 -39.44 36.66 33.51
N VAL A 115 -39.00 37.54 32.61
CA VAL A 115 -37.73 37.38 31.87
C VAL A 115 -36.54 37.31 32.84
N LEU A 116 -36.51 38.18 33.85
CA LEU A 116 -35.46 38.17 34.87
C LEU A 116 -35.41 36.85 35.66
N GLU A 117 -36.56 36.37 36.14
CA GLU A 117 -36.63 35.08 36.85
C GLU A 117 -36.17 33.91 35.95
N THR A 118 -36.60 33.91 34.68
CA THR A 118 -36.20 32.90 33.70
C THR A 118 -34.69 32.94 33.46
N ASN A 119 -34.11 34.13 33.31
CA ASN A 119 -32.67 34.31 33.14
C ASN A 119 -31.91 33.82 34.37
N ARG A 120 -32.35 34.19 35.58
CA ARG A 120 -31.74 33.74 36.83
C ARG A 120 -31.73 32.20 36.93
N ALA A 121 -32.85 31.55 36.64
CA ALA A 121 -32.94 30.10 36.66
C ALA A 121 -32.02 29.45 35.60
N THR A 122 -31.98 30.02 34.40
CA THR A 122 -31.16 29.52 33.28
C THR A 122 -29.67 29.59 33.61
N VAL A 123 -29.16 30.71 34.12
CA VAL A 123 -27.75 30.84 34.47
C VAL A 123 -27.39 29.97 35.70
N ALA A 124 -28.27 29.93 36.70
CA ALA A 124 -28.06 29.10 37.89
C ALA A 124 -27.98 27.60 37.57
N GLY A 125 -28.78 27.13 36.60
CA GLY A 125 -28.74 25.74 36.14
C GLY A 125 -27.47 25.35 35.39
N ARG A 126 -26.72 26.33 34.85
CA ARG A 126 -25.50 26.07 34.07
C ARG A 126 -24.24 25.98 34.90
N SER A 127 -24.13 26.81 35.94
CA SER A 127 -22.99 26.75 36.86
C SER A 127 -23.40 27.18 38.26
N PRO A 128 -23.06 26.40 39.31
CA PRO A 128 -23.35 26.74 40.70
C PRO A 128 -22.85 28.13 41.11
N ARG A 129 -21.78 28.62 40.46
CA ARG A 129 -21.22 29.96 40.74
C ARG A 129 -22.20 31.10 40.48
N PHE A 130 -23.09 30.93 39.51
CA PHE A 130 -24.06 31.96 39.15
C PHE A 130 -25.37 31.88 39.93
N ALA A 131 -25.56 30.84 40.75
CA ALA A 131 -26.74 30.73 41.61
C ALA A 131 -26.87 31.91 42.60
N ARG A 132 -25.74 32.53 42.97
CA ARG A 132 -25.67 33.69 43.87
C ARG A 132 -25.54 35.04 43.14
N MET A 133 -25.62 35.04 41.81
CA MET A 133 -25.54 36.24 40.98
C MET A 133 -26.74 37.16 41.25
N ALA A 134 -26.47 38.42 41.59
CA ALA A 134 -27.51 39.42 41.78
C ALA A 134 -28.08 39.87 40.43
N TRP A 135 -29.37 40.18 40.37
CA TRP A 135 -30.06 40.63 39.16
C TRP A 135 -30.85 41.91 39.42
N VAL A 136 -30.70 42.91 38.55
CA VAL A 136 -31.37 44.22 38.65
C VAL A 136 -31.97 44.61 37.31
N GLY A 137 -33.15 45.25 37.33
CA GLY A 137 -33.77 45.84 36.14
C GLY A 137 -33.36 47.30 35.95
N VAL A 138 -33.05 47.72 34.73
CA VAL A 138 -32.66 49.11 34.42
C VAL A 138 -33.29 49.65 33.14
N ALA A 139 -33.48 50.97 33.10
CA ALA A 139 -33.82 51.72 31.91
C ALA A 139 -32.79 52.83 31.71
N ALA A 140 -31.73 52.56 30.95
CA ALA A 140 -30.60 53.48 30.84
C ALA A 140 -30.84 54.68 29.92
N ALA A 141 -31.68 54.50 28.90
CA ALA A 141 -32.06 55.55 27.96
C ALA A 141 -33.53 55.36 27.53
N PRO A 142 -34.50 55.60 28.44
CA PRO A 142 -35.91 55.43 28.12
C PRO A 142 -36.37 56.48 27.11
N ASP A 143 -37.29 56.10 26.22
CA ASP A 143 -37.90 57.04 25.26
C ASP A 143 -38.74 58.13 25.97
N LEU A 144 -39.27 57.79 27.15
CA LEU A 144 -40.08 58.65 28.01
C LEU A 144 -39.66 58.48 29.47
N GLY A 145 -39.23 59.57 30.12
CA GLY A 145 -38.89 59.59 31.53
C GLY A 145 -37.40 59.80 31.81
N GLU A 146 -37.03 59.78 33.09
CA GLU A 146 -35.63 59.83 33.53
C GLU A 146 -35.02 58.41 33.54
N PRO A 147 -33.70 58.27 33.32
CA PRO A 147 -33.02 56.99 33.43
C PRO A 147 -33.22 56.33 34.81
N ILE A 148 -33.57 55.04 34.81
CA ILE A 148 -33.77 54.24 36.03
C ILE A 148 -32.54 53.34 36.22
N LEU A 149 -31.62 53.76 37.09
CA LEU A 149 -30.40 53.01 37.45
C LEU A 149 -30.12 52.97 38.96
N ASP A 150 -30.95 53.57 39.81
CA ASP A 150 -30.64 53.77 41.24
C ASP A 150 -30.29 52.45 41.94
N ASP A 151 -31.10 51.40 41.76
CA ASP A 151 -30.87 50.07 42.32
C ASP A 151 -29.55 49.44 41.84
N LEU A 152 -29.16 49.67 40.57
CA LEU A 152 -27.91 49.16 40.01
C LEU A 152 -26.71 49.93 40.58
N VAL A 153 -26.83 51.26 40.68
CA VAL A 153 -25.78 52.13 41.23
C VAL A 153 -25.55 51.82 42.71
N GLU A 154 -26.62 51.65 43.49
CA GLU A 154 -26.55 51.26 44.90
C GLU A 154 -25.87 49.90 45.04
N LEU A 155 -26.39 48.86 44.36
CA LEU A 155 -25.83 47.51 44.43
C LEU A 155 -24.36 47.47 43.98
N LEU A 156 -24.01 48.12 42.87
CA LEU A 156 -22.64 48.10 42.36
C LEU A 156 -21.70 48.83 43.33
N SER A 157 -22.10 49.98 43.87
CA SER A 157 -21.28 50.75 44.81
C SER A 157 -21.03 49.96 46.10
N GLU A 158 -22.08 49.31 46.63
CA GLU A 158 -21.96 48.43 47.81
C GLU A 158 -21.00 47.27 47.56
N ARG A 159 -21.12 46.60 46.41
CA ARG A 159 -20.27 45.45 46.08
C ARG A 159 -18.83 45.86 45.80
N LEU A 160 -18.59 46.96 45.09
CA LEU A 160 -17.23 47.46 44.84
C LEU A 160 -16.54 47.97 46.10
N ALA A 161 -17.31 48.43 47.10
CA ALA A 161 -16.77 48.84 48.40
C ALA A 161 -16.39 47.65 49.31
N ASP A 162 -16.82 46.43 48.98
CA ASP A 162 -16.48 45.23 49.76
C ASP A 162 -15.00 44.84 49.53
N PRO A 163 -14.15 44.89 50.58
CA PRO A 163 -12.74 44.56 50.44
C PRO A 163 -12.49 43.08 50.08
N ASP A 164 -13.46 42.18 50.27
CA ASP A 164 -13.31 40.76 49.92
C ASP A 164 -13.40 40.50 48.41
N VAL A 165 -13.95 41.42 47.61
CA VAL A 165 -14.04 41.27 46.14
C VAL A 165 -12.68 41.07 45.51
N GLN A 166 -11.65 41.78 45.98
CA GLN A 166 -10.29 41.60 45.48
C GLN A 166 -9.76 40.19 45.78
N ARG A 167 -10.03 39.66 46.97
CA ARG A 167 -9.65 38.31 47.36
C ARG A 167 -10.39 37.26 46.52
N ARG A 168 -11.70 37.40 46.35
CA ARG A 168 -12.55 36.47 45.58
C ARG A 168 -12.20 36.48 44.09
N ASN A 169 -12.00 37.64 43.49
CA ASN A 169 -11.52 37.73 42.11
C ASN A 169 -10.13 37.07 41.96
N ARG A 170 -9.25 37.22 42.96
CA ARG A 170 -7.96 36.55 42.97
C ARG A 170 -8.08 35.02 43.06
N LEU A 171 -8.95 34.50 43.91
CA LEU A 171 -9.27 33.07 44.00
C LEU A 171 -9.88 32.56 42.69
N ARG A 172 -10.75 33.33 42.04
CA ARG A 172 -11.31 32.99 40.73
C ARG A 172 -10.24 32.89 39.64
N ALA A 173 -9.28 33.83 39.64
CA ALA A 173 -8.13 33.76 38.73
C ALA A 173 -7.27 32.50 38.99
N TRP A 174 -7.17 32.05 40.24
CA TRP A 174 -6.53 30.78 40.58
C TRP A 174 -7.32 29.56 40.10
N GLU A 175 -8.64 29.53 40.29
CA GLU A 175 -9.51 28.45 39.81
C GLU A 175 -9.35 28.24 38.30
N ALA A 176 -9.45 29.33 37.53
CA ALA A 176 -9.27 29.31 36.08
C ALA A 176 -7.87 28.83 35.67
N ARG A 177 -6.82 29.31 36.35
CA ARG A 177 -5.44 28.88 36.09
C ARG A 177 -5.22 27.41 36.39
N LEU A 178 -5.66 26.93 37.55
CA LEU A 178 -5.47 25.54 37.98
C LEU A 178 -6.21 24.59 37.03
N GLY A 179 -7.47 24.91 36.68
CA GLY A 179 -8.23 24.17 35.68
C GLY A 179 -7.51 24.12 34.32
N ALA A 180 -6.99 25.25 33.85
CA ALA A 180 -6.25 25.29 32.58
C ALA A 180 -4.94 24.47 32.62
N VAL A 181 -4.21 24.48 33.73
CA VAL A 181 -2.98 23.70 33.88
C VAL A 181 -3.27 22.20 33.98
N ILE A 182 -4.32 21.81 34.70
CA ILE A 182 -4.77 20.41 34.78
C ILE A 182 -5.16 19.90 33.39
N ALA A 183 -6.04 20.63 32.70
CA ALA A 183 -6.50 20.28 31.36
C ALA A 183 -5.33 20.17 30.36
N ARG A 184 -4.32 21.03 30.47
CA ARG A 184 -3.09 20.92 29.67
C ARG A 184 -2.34 19.62 29.95
N HIS A 185 -2.13 19.26 31.22
CA HIS A 185 -1.45 18.01 31.57
C HIS A 185 -2.21 16.77 31.07
N GLU A 186 -3.54 16.80 31.13
CA GLU A 186 -4.40 15.74 30.60
C GLU A 186 -4.32 15.65 29.07
N ALA A 187 -4.39 16.78 28.37
CA ALA A 187 -4.27 16.85 26.91
C ALA A 187 -2.88 16.39 26.42
N ASP A 188 -1.81 16.81 27.11
CA ASP A 188 -0.43 16.40 26.80
C ASP A 188 -0.24 14.87 26.97
N ALA A 189 -0.89 14.28 27.97
CA ALA A 189 -0.90 12.83 28.21
C ALA A 189 -1.81 12.07 27.23
N ALA A 190 -2.93 12.67 26.83
CA ALA A 190 -3.82 12.11 25.82
C ALA A 190 -3.08 12.03 24.47
N GLY A 191 -2.49 13.15 24.03
CA GLY A 191 -1.60 13.25 22.87
C GLY A 191 -2.24 12.79 21.56
N GLU A 192 -3.42 13.30 21.21
CA GLU A 192 -4.17 12.88 20.01
C GLU A 192 -3.37 13.04 18.71
N ASP A 193 -2.75 14.19 18.48
CA ASP A 193 -1.88 14.42 17.32
C ASP A 193 -0.74 13.39 17.25
N ARG A 194 -0.18 13.02 18.40
CA ARG A 194 0.87 12.00 18.50
C ARG A 194 0.32 10.61 18.18
N ARG A 195 -0.91 10.29 18.58
CA ARG A 195 -1.56 9.02 18.21
C ARG A 195 -1.75 8.94 16.71
N ALA A 196 -2.22 10.01 16.08
CA ALA A 196 -2.36 10.07 14.62
C ALA A 196 -1.00 9.87 13.92
N ARG A 197 0.06 10.52 14.42
CA ARG A 197 1.43 10.33 13.89
C ARG A 197 1.92 8.89 14.04
N VAL A 198 1.74 8.27 15.20
CA VAL A 198 2.12 6.87 15.46
C VAL A 198 1.38 5.92 14.53
N GLN A 199 0.07 6.10 14.33
CA GLN A 199 -0.70 5.29 13.38
C GLN A 199 -0.19 5.45 11.95
N ALA A 200 0.14 6.68 11.53
CA ALA A 200 0.74 6.93 10.22
C ALA A 200 2.10 6.23 10.04
N LEU A 201 2.94 6.20 11.09
CA LEU A 201 4.22 5.48 11.08
C LEU A 201 4.03 3.95 10.97
N HIS A 202 3.07 3.38 11.71
CA HIS A 202 2.73 1.96 11.59
C HIS A 202 2.22 1.61 10.19
N ALA A 203 1.29 2.41 9.65
CA ALA A 203 0.78 2.23 8.29
C ALA A 203 1.91 2.30 7.26
N ARG A 204 2.85 3.25 7.40
CA ARG A 204 4.01 3.36 6.51
C ARG A 204 4.96 2.17 6.61
N ARG A 205 5.21 1.65 7.81
CA ARG A 205 6.01 0.44 8.02
C ARG A 205 5.38 -0.78 7.35
N ASP A 206 4.07 -0.95 7.53
CA ASP A 206 3.33 -2.06 6.96
C ASP A 206 3.28 -1.97 5.42
N GLU A 207 3.16 -0.76 4.88
CA GLU A 207 3.26 -0.48 3.44
C GLU A 207 4.60 -0.97 2.87
N ILE A 208 5.73 -0.56 3.48
CA ILE A 208 7.08 -0.95 3.03
C ILE A 208 7.23 -2.48 3.06
N LEU A 209 6.76 -3.14 4.12
CA LEU A 209 6.82 -4.60 4.22
C LEU A 209 5.96 -5.30 3.16
N ARG A 210 4.80 -4.72 2.85
CA ARG A 210 3.86 -5.26 1.87
C ARG A 210 4.37 -5.07 0.44
N GLU A 211 4.77 -3.86 0.06
CA GLU A 211 5.39 -3.54 -1.23
C GLU A 211 6.59 -4.46 -1.50
N ARG A 212 7.48 -4.63 -0.50
CA ARG A 212 8.63 -5.54 -0.60
C ARG A 212 8.20 -6.98 -0.88
N ARG A 213 7.23 -7.50 -0.15
CA ARG A 213 6.77 -8.89 -0.31
C ARG A 213 6.21 -9.11 -1.71
N MET A 214 5.42 -8.17 -2.22
CA MET A 214 4.86 -8.22 -3.55
C MET A 214 5.95 -8.15 -4.61
N ALA A 215 6.82 -7.13 -4.58
CA ALA A 215 7.91 -6.96 -5.54
C ALA A 215 8.84 -8.18 -5.60
N LYS A 216 9.22 -8.74 -4.44
CA LYS A 216 10.02 -9.97 -4.37
C LYS A 216 9.33 -11.15 -5.05
N SER A 217 8.03 -11.32 -4.80
CA SER A 217 7.25 -12.42 -5.38
C SER A 217 7.10 -12.25 -6.89
N GLU A 218 6.82 -11.04 -7.37
CA GLU A 218 6.67 -10.69 -8.79
C GLU A 218 7.97 -10.97 -9.56
N ARG A 219 9.11 -10.49 -9.06
CA ARG A 219 10.42 -10.74 -9.70
C ARG A 219 10.80 -12.21 -9.73
N THR A 220 10.53 -12.95 -8.65
CA THR A 220 10.80 -14.39 -8.60
C THR A 220 9.94 -15.17 -9.60
N ILE A 221 8.65 -14.80 -9.71
CA ILE A 221 7.72 -15.41 -10.66
C ILE A 221 8.12 -15.06 -12.09
N ALA A 222 8.45 -13.79 -12.37
CA ALA A 222 8.90 -13.33 -13.68
C ALA A 222 10.16 -14.08 -14.14
N LEU A 223 11.19 -14.19 -13.28
CA LEU A 223 12.41 -14.92 -13.60
C LEU A 223 12.12 -16.38 -13.93
N ARG A 224 11.34 -17.09 -13.09
CA ARG A 224 11.00 -18.50 -13.34
C ARG A 224 10.21 -18.68 -14.63
N SER A 225 9.23 -17.81 -14.88
CA SER A 225 8.39 -17.85 -16.09
C SER A 225 9.24 -17.67 -17.35
N GLN A 226 10.04 -16.61 -17.39
CA GLN A 226 10.93 -16.30 -18.52
C GLN A 226 11.94 -17.43 -18.76
N LEU A 227 12.50 -18.02 -17.70
CA LEU A 227 13.43 -19.13 -17.83
C LEU A 227 12.76 -20.40 -18.38
N GLN A 228 11.53 -20.73 -17.94
CA GLN A 228 10.80 -21.87 -18.51
C GLN A 228 10.45 -21.62 -19.99
N GLN A 229 10.06 -20.40 -20.33
CA GLN A 229 9.80 -20.03 -21.72
C GLN A 229 11.07 -20.13 -22.57
N ALA A 230 12.20 -19.62 -22.09
CA ALA A 230 13.50 -19.70 -22.76
C ALA A 230 13.92 -21.16 -23.02
N ARG A 231 13.74 -22.07 -22.05
CA ARG A 231 14.00 -23.51 -22.22
C ARG A 231 13.24 -24.10 -23.39
N VAL A 232 11.93 -23.82 -23.47
CA VAL A 232 11.06 -24.35 -24.53
C VAL A 232 11.44 -23.76 -25.89
N GLN A 233 11.64 -22.44 -25.96
CA GLN A 233 11.98 -21.75 -27.20
C GLN A 233 13.35 -22.17 -27.75
N LEU A 234 14.37 -22.30 -26.89
CA LEU A 234 15.71 -22.73 -27.27
C LEU A 234 15.74 -24.21 -27.69
N ALA A 235 15.03 -25.08 -26.98
CA ALA A 235 14.91 -26.49 -27.39
C ALA A 235 14.21 -26.64 -28.74
N TYR A 236 13.16 -25.85 -28.97
CA TYR A 236 12.47 -25.81 -30.27
C TYR A 236 13.37 -25.28 -31.39
N PHE A 237 14.10 -24.19 -31.14
CA PHE A 237 15.07 -23.62 -32.08
C PHE A 237 16.16 -24.64 -32.46
N ALA A 238 16.79 -25.28 -31.47
CA ALA A 238 17.78 -26.33 -31.66
C ALA A 238 17.25 -27.49 -32.52
N ARG A 239 16.04 -27.97 -32.21
CA ARG A 239 15.40 -29.05 -32.96
C ARG A 239 15.13 -28.65 -34.41
N ASN A 240 14.63 -27.44 -34.64
CA ASN A 240 14.36 -26.92 -35.98
C ASN A 240 15.63 -26.81 -36.83
N ARG A 241 16.74 -26.32 -36.25
CA ARG A 241 18.05 -26.28 -36.93
C ARG A 241 18.52 -27.69 -37.32
N CYS A 242 18.44 -28.64 -36.39
CA CYS A 242 18.79 -30.04 -36.66
C CYS A 242 17.93 -30.67 -37.76
N THR A 243 16.61 -30.41 -37.77
CA THR A 243 15.73 -30.92 -38.83
C THR A 243 15.99 -30.28 -40.18
N SER A 244 16.32 -28.99 -40.21
CA SER A 244 16.68 -28.27 -41.44
C SER A 244 17.95 -28.84 -42.06
N VAL A 245 19.00 -29.01 -41.27
CA VAL A 245 20.30 -29.53 -41.73
C VAL A 245 20.21 -30.99 -42.13
N ARG A 246 19.38 -31.78 -41.44
CA ARG A 246 19.07 -33.15 -41.87
C ARG A 246 18.42 -33.17 -43.26
N ALA A 247 17.46 -32.28 -43.54
CA ALA A 247 16.80 -32.21 -44.83
C ALA A 247 17.79 -31.84 -45.95
N GLU A 248 18.65 -30.85 -45.69
CA GLU A 248 19.77 -30.46 -46.56
C GLU A 248 20.69 -31.65 -46.88
N TRP A 249 21.15 -32.39 -45.87
CA TRP A 249 21.97 -33.58 -46.10
C TRP A 249 21.24 -34.70 -46.86
N GLN A 250 19.92 -34.86 -46.67
CA GLN A 250 19.12 -35.85 -47.41
C GLN A 250 18.91 -35.45 -48.88
N GLU A 251 18.79 -34.15 -49.15
CA GLU A 251 18.76 -33.61 -50.51
C GLU A 251 20.11 -33.83 -51.21
N ASP A 252 21.21 -33.53 -50.55
CA ASP A 252 22.57 -33.80 -51.06
C ASP A 252 22.77 -35.29 -51.37
N VAL A 253 22.31 -36.21 -50.49
CA VAL A 253 22.36 -37.66 -50.72
C VAL A 253 21.54 -38.06 -51.96
N ALA A 254 20.40 -37.40 -52.22
CA ALA A 254 19.60 -37.67 -53.42
C ALA A 254 20.35 -37.29 -54.71
N GLU A 255 21.22 -36.29 -54.67
CA GLU A 255 22.04 -35.88 -55.82
C GLU A 255 23.18 -36.85 -56.15
N PHE A 256 23.58 -37.79 -55.28
CA PHE A 256 24.72 -38.69 -55.54
C PHE A 256 24.56 -39.63 -56.77
N ASN A 257 23.35 -39.77 -57.32
CA ASN A 257 23.02 -40.73 -58.39
C ASN A 257 23.56 -40.37 -59.79
N HIS A 258 24.04 -39.14 -60.03
CA HIS A 258 24.38 -38.67 -61.39
C HIS A 258 25.81 -38.95 -61.87
N LEU A 259 26.69 -39.59 -61.08
CA LEU A 259 28.10 -39.80 -61.48
C LEU A 259 28.40 -41.19 -62.07
N PRO A 260 28.93 -41.26 -63.31
CA PRO A 260 29.15 -42.52 -64.02
C PRO A 260 30.44 -43.26 -63.62
N TRP A 261 31.41 -42.63 -62.94
CA TRP A 261 32.73 -43.24 -62.63
C TRP A 261 32.95 -43.58 -61.14
N PRO A 262 33.48 -44.79 -60.80
CA PRO A 262 33.66 -45.24 -59.40
C PRO A 262 34.67 -44.44 -58.57
N SER A 263 35.74 -43.93 -59.20
CA SER A 263 36.78 -43.13 -58.53
C SER A 263 36.27 -41.76 -58.11
N ALA A 264 35.46 -41.12 -58.96
CA ALA A 264 34.81 -39.85 -58.68
C ALA A 264 33.80 -39.96 -57.52
N ARG A 265 33.08 -41.09 -57.43
CA ARG A 265 32.15 -41.37 -56.32
C ARG A 265 32.88 -41.47 -54.97
N ARG A 266 34.04 -42.12 -54.92
CA ARG A 266 34.84 -42.24 -53.68
C ARG A 266 35.36 -40.89 -53.19
N ARG A 267 35.81 -40.03 -54.11
CA ARG A 267 36.29 -38.68 -53.77
C ARG A 267 35.16 -37.82 -53.23
N ARG A 268 34.00 -37.82 -53.89
CA ARG A 268 32.80 -37.11 -53.43
C ARG A 268 32.33 -37.59 -52.05
N LEU A 269 32.43 -38.89 -51.74
CA LEU A 269 32.09 -39.40 -50.41
C LEU A 269 32.98 -38.82 -49.30
N ILE A 270 34.29 -38.67 -49.54
CA ILE A 270 35.22 -38.08 -48.57
C ILE A 270 34.94 -36.58 -48.39
N GLU A 271 34.67 -35.87 -49.50
CA GLU A 271 34.31 -34.45 -49.48
C GLU A 271 32.98 -34.24 -48.73
N PHE A 272 31.99 -35.10 -48.95
CA PHE A 272 30.71 -35.06 -48.24
C PHE A 272 30.86 -35.42 -46.75
N GLU A 273 31.69 -36.40 -46.41
CA GLU A 273 32.00 -36.75 -45.02
C GLU A 273 32.62 -35.55 -44.28
N PHE A 274 33.54 -34.82 -44.93
CA PHE A 274 34.11 -33.59 -44.38
C PHE A 274 33.07 -32.47 -44.26
N TYR A 275 32.26 -32.27 -45.30
CA TYR A 275 31.18 -31.29 -45.33
C TYR A 275 30.17 -31.50 -44.20
N VAL A 276 29.66 -32.72 -44.02
CA VAL A 276 28.71 -33.07 -42.96
C VAL A 276 29.28 -32.78 -41.58
N ARG A 277 30.57 -33.09 -41.33
CA ARG A 277 31.23 -32.78 -40.05
C ARG A 277 31.43 -31.28 -39.85
N SER A 278 31.88 -30.55 -40.86
CA SER A 278 32.03 -29.09 -40.81
C SER A 278 30.69 -28.42 -40.50
N ARG A 279 29.66 -28.79 -41.27
CA ARG A 279 28.31 -28.23 -41.12
C ARG A 279 27.69 -28.57 -39.77
N ALA A 280 27.92 -29.78 -39.24
CA ALA A 280 27.49 -30.13 -37.90
C ALA A 280 28.14 -29.25 -36.83
N GLY A 281 29.44 -28.94 -36.95
CA GLY A 281 30.14 -28.00 -36.07
C GLY A 281 29.59 -26.57 -36.18
N GLU A 282 29.31 -26.10 -37.40
CA GLU A 282 28.68 -24.80 -37.64
C GLU A 282 27.30 -24.71 -36.97
N VAL A 283 26.48 -25.76 -37.04
CA VAL A 283 25.16 -25.78 -36.39
C VAL A 283 25.27 -25.72 -34.87
N VAL A 284 26.27 -26.38 -34.28
CA VAL A 284 26.53 -26.28 -32.83
C VAL A 284 26.86 -24.83 -32.46
N ASN A 285 27.71 -24.15 -33.23
CA ASN A 285 28.05 -22.74 -33.00
C ASN A 285 26.85 -21.81 -33.23
N GLU A 286 26.08 -21.99 -34.30
CA GLU A 286 24.86 -21.23 -34.57
C GLU A 286 23.85 -21.35 -33.41
N VAL A 287 23.73 -22.55 -32.81
CA VAL A 287 22.86 -22.75 -31.67
C VAL A 287 23.43 -22.12 -30.39
N ASP A 288 24.74 -22.22 -30.15
CA ASP A 288 25.38 -21.58 -29.00
C ASP A 288 25.26 -20.05 -29.04
N ASP A 289 25.45 -19.45 -30.21
CA ASP A 289 25.25 -18.02 -30.44
C ASP A 289 23.79 -17.62 -30.22
N GLY A 290 22.85 -18.45 -30.69
CA GLY A 290 21.42 -18.26 -30.48
C GLY A 290 21.03 -18.32 -29.00
N ILE A 291 21.55 -19.30 -28.25
CA ILE A 291 21.35 -19.42 -26.80
C ILE A 291 21.90 -18.18 -26.09
N THR A 292 23.14 -17.80 -26.39
CA THR A 292 23.82 -16.67 -25.76
C THR A 292 23.07 -15.36 -26.01
N THR A 293 22.60 -15.14 -27.24
CA THR A 293 21.84 -13.95 -27.60
C THR A 293 20.50 -13.90 -26.86
N HIS A 294 19.75 -15.00 -26.88
CA HIS A 294 18.44 -15.07 -26.24
C HIS A 294 18.51 -14.88 -24.72
N LEU A 295 19.48 -15.53 -24.05
CA LEU A 295 19.67 -15.37 -22.60
C LEU A 295 20.12 -13.95 -22.23
N ARG A 296 20.93 -13.30 -23.09
CA ARG A 296 21.34 -11.90 -22.89
C ARG A 296 20.16 -10.94 -23.02
N ASP A 297 19.27 -11.17 -23.97
CA ASP A 297 18.08 -10.34 -24.16
C ASP A 297 17.07 -10.53 -23.02
N MET A 298 16.87 -11.77 -22.57
CA MET A 298 16.07 -12.08 -21.37
C MET A 298 16.63 -11.40 -20.11
N ALA A 299 17.95 -11.44 -19.91
CA ALA A 299 18.58 -10.77 -18.77
C ALA A 299 18.34 -9.25 -18.81
N ARG A 300 18.45 -8.62 -19.99
CA ARG A 300 18.14 -7.19 -20.16
C ARG A 300 16.69 -6.84 -19.86
N GLU A 301 15.73 -7.68 -20.27
CA GLU A 301 14.31 -7.47 -19.99
C GLU A 301 14.03 -7.53 -18.48
N LEU A 302 14.75 -8.39 -17.76
CA LEU A 302 14.68 -8.52 -16.30
C LEU A 302 15.60 -7.53 -15.55
N ASP A 303 16.24 -6.61 -16.28
CA ASP A 303 17.26 -5.66 -15.78
C ASP A 303 18.43 -6.34 -15.05
N LEU A 304 18.69 -7.63 -15.29
CA LEU A 304 19.78 -8.41 -14.71
C LEU A 304 21.04 -8.33 -15.59
N PRO A 305 22.26 -8.42 -15.01
CA PRO A 305 23.47 -8.61 -15.79
C PRO A 305 23.36 -9.88 -16.64
N ALA A 306 23.94 -9.81 -17.83
CA ALA A 306 23.95 -10.93 -18.74
C ALA A 306 24.75 -12.10 -18.14
N PRO A 307 24.28 -13.35 -18.32
CA PRO A 307 25.04 -14.52 -17.91
C PRO A 307 26.43 -14.55 -18.56
N ALA A 308 27.42 -15.06 -17.85
CA ALA A 308 28.77 -15.20 -18.34
C ALA A 308 28.81 -16.04 -19.63
N GLU A 309 29.58 -15.57 -20.62
CA GLU A 309 29.81 -16.34 -21.84
C GLU A 309 30.56 -17.61 -21.49
N ALA A 310 29.94 -18.77 -21.77
CA ALA A 310 30.60 -20.05 -21.56
C ALA A 310 31.59 -20.35 -22.68
N GLY A 311 32.59 -21.19 -22.36
CA GLY A 311 33.67 -21.55 -23.28
C GLY A 311 33.18 -22.33 -24.51
N GLU A 312 34.08 -22.46 -25.50
CA GLU A 312 33.81 -23.06 -26.81
C GLU A 312 33.08 -24.41 -26.69
N PRO A 313 31.94 -24.60 -27.39
CA PRO A 313 31.13 -25.80 -27.26
C PRO A 313 31.90 -27.03 -27.76
N ALA A 314 31.76 -28.15 -27.05
CA ALA A 314 32.36 -29.40 -27.48
C ALA A 314 31.76 -29.86 -28.82
N GLY A 315 32.62 -30.21 -29.78
CA GLY A 315 32.19 -30.69 -31.09
C GLY A 315 31.46 -32.04 -31.00
N PRO A 316 30.51 -32.32 -31.91
CA PRO A 316 29.72 -33.56 -31.87
C PRO A 316 30.59 -34.78 -32.20
N GLU A 317 30.44 -35.85 -31.43
CA GLU A 317 31.05 -37.15 -31.76
C GLU A 317 30.26 -37.85 -32.87
N LEU A 318 30.75 -37.74 -34.11
CA LEU A 318 30.04 -38.22 -35.29
C LEU A 318 30.57 -39.57 -35.81
N PRO A 319 29.72 -40.58 -36.04
CA PRO A 319 30.15 -41.87 -36.59
C PRO A 319 30.64 -41.73 -38.04
N GLY A 320 31.60 -42.58 -38.45
CA GLY A 320 32.06 -42.64 -39.85
C GLY A 320 31.13 -43.47 -40.76
N PRO A 321 31.09 -43.19 -42.08
CA PRO A 321 30.19 -43.90 -43.00
C PRO A 321 30.55 -45.40 -43.12
N PRO A 322 29.59 -46.33 -43.02
CA PRO A 322 29.86 -47.79 -42.97
C PRO A 322 30.24 -48.42 -44.32
N LEU A 323 30.45 -47.63 -45.38
CA LEU A 323 30.73 -48.10 -46.74
C LEU A 323 32.09 -48.79 -46.93
N ARG A 324 32.98 -48.75 -45.91
CA ARG A 324 34.32 -49.36 -45.98
C ARG A 324 34.31 -50.89 -45.79
N SER A 325 33.35 -51.45 -45.04
CA SER A 325 33.30 -52.89 -44.73
C SER A 325 32.67 -53.73 -45.85
N ARG A 326 31.73 -53.17 -46.61
CA ARG A 326 30.93 -53.90 -47.60
C ARG A 326 31.60 -54.08 -48.97
N GLN A 327 32.78 -53.48 -49.18
CA GLN A 327 33.59 -53.74 -50.39
C GLN A 327 34.09 -55.20 -50.45
N LEU A 328 34.25 -55.84 -49.28
CA LEU A 328 34.59 -57.26 -49.19
C LEU A 328 33.38 -58.14 -49.54
N GLU A 329 32.19 -57.75 -49.08
CA GLU A 329 30.89 -58.40 -49.35
C GLU A 329 30.52 -58.31 -50.84
N ASN A 330 30.70 -57.14 -51.47
CA ASN A 330 30.47 -56.94 -52.90
C ASN A 330 31.43 -57.76 -53.78
N ARG A 331 32.69 -57.94 -53.36
CA ARG A 331 33.65 -58.82 -54.08
C ARG A 331 33.24 -60.29 -54.01
N LEU A 332 32.72 -60.74 -52.87
CA LEU A 332 32.18 -62.09 -52.70
C LEU A 332 30.89 -62.30 -53.53
N MET A 333 29.99 -61.31 -53.54
CA MET A 333 28.77 -61.35 -54.35
C MET A 333 29.06 -61.30 -55.85
N MET A 334 30.08 -60.55 -56.28
CA MET A 334 30.53 -60.48 -57.67
C MET A 334 31.16 -61.81 -58.14
N LEU A 335 31.92 -62.49 -57.28
CA LEU A 335 32.43 -63.84 -57.55
C LEU A 335 31.30 -64.88 -57.64
N LEU A 336 30.27 -64.75 -56.81
CA LEU A 336 29.10 -65.64 -56.83
C LEU A 336 28.19 -65.39 -58.06
N GLY A 337 27.96 -64.13 -58.41
CA GLY A 337 27.21 -63.73 -59.60
C GLY A 337 27.92 -64.08 -60.92
N ALA A 338 29.25 -63.98 -60.95
CA ALA A 338 30.05 -64.46 -62.08
C ALA A 338 29.90 -65.98 -62.27
N GLY A 339 29.86 -66.76 -61.18
CA GLY A 339 29.60 -68.21 -61.23
C GLY A 339 28.19 -68.55 -61.74
N PHE A 340 27.18 -67.78 -61.33
CA PHE A 340 25.79 -67.99 -61.77
C PHE A 340 25.57 -67.60 -63.24
N GLY A 341 26.14 -66.49 -63.70
CA GLY A 341 26.04 -66.04 -65.10
C GLY A 341 26.70 -67.03 -66.08
N VAL A 342 27.83 -67.64 -65.69
CA VAL A 342 28.47 -68.73 -66.43
C VAL A 342 27.55 -69.95 -66.52
N GLY A 343 26.82 -70.29 -65.46
CA GLY A 343 25.85 -71.40 -65.43
C GLY A 343 24.63 -71.17 -66.33
N VAL A 344 24.08 -69.95 -66.36
CA VAL A 344 22.93 -69.59 -67.21
C VAL A 344 23.32 -69.53 -68.69
N ALA A 345 24.52 -69.02 -69.01
CA ALA A 345 25.05 -69.05 -70.37
C ALA A 345 25.20 -70.50 -70.89
N ALA A 346 25.66 -71.42 -70.03
CA ALA A 346 25.76 -72.84 -70.36
C ALA A 346 24.39 -73.52 -70.54
N ALA A 347 23.35 -73.10 -69.80
CA ALA A 347 21.99 -73.61 -69.95
C ALA A 347 21.29 -73.06 -71.21
N ALA A 348 21.43 -71.77 -71.50
CA ALA A 348 20.91 -71.15 -72.73
C ALA A 348 21.60 -71.71 -73.99
N SER A 349 22.90 -72.02 -73.89
CA SER A 349 23.66 -72.71 -74.93
C SER A 349 23.08 -74.08 -75.29
N ARG A 350 22.38 -74.76 -74.37
CA ARG A 350 21.74 -76.05 -74.64
C ARG A 350 20.39 -75.91 -75.36
N LEU A 351 19.65 -74.84 -75.11
CA LEU A 351 18.33 -74.61 -75.73
C LEU A 351 18.42 -74.26 -77.23
N PHE A 352 19.54 -73.66 -77.67
CA PHE A 352 19.75 -73.29 -79.07
C PHE A 352 20.39 -74.39 -79.93
N SER A 353 20.66 -75.58 -79.39
CA SER A 353 21.35 -76.68 -80.11
C SER A 353 20.56 -77.33 -81.26
N GLY A 354 19.34 -76.85 -81.56
CA GLY A 354 18.46 -77.39 -82.61
C GLY A 354 18.20 -76.49 -83.83
N LEU A 355 18.82 -75.31 -83.93
CA LEU A 355 18.64 -74.38 -85.06
C LEU A 355 19.91 -74.30 -85.92
N SER A 356 19.76 -73.94 -87.21
CA SER A 356 20.83 -74.07 -88.21
C SER A 356 22.19 -73.45 -87.80
N PRO A 357 23.33 -74.00 -88.28
CA PRO A 357 24.67 -73.73 -87.71
C PRO A 357 25.15 -72.27 -87.78
N THR A 358 24.55 -71.44 -88.65
CA THR A 358 24.97 -70.05 -88.88
C THR A 358 24.20 -69.03 -88.03
N LEU A 359 22.95 -69.32 -87.62
CA LEU A 359 22.15 -68.45 -86.75
C LEU A 359 22.39 -68.72 -85.24
N THR A 360 22.83 -69.93 -84.90
CA THR A 360 23.10 -70.35 -83.52
C THR A 360 24.35 -69.70 -82.93
N ALA A 361 25.41 -69.50 -83.74
CA ALA A 361 26.62 -68.81 -83.29
C ALA A 361 26.34 -67.32 -82.98
N ALA A 362 25.60 -66.63 -83.85
CA ALA A 362 25.23 -65.23 -83.65
C ALA A 362 24.27 -65.04 -82.46
N GLY A 363 23.26 -65.91 -82.31
CA GLY A 363 22.33 -65.88 -81.19
C GLY A 363 22.97 -66.16 -79.83
N MET A 364 24.01 -67.00 -79.78
CA MET A 364 24.73 -67.32 -78.53
C MET A 364 25.62 -66.16 -78.08
N VAL A 365 26.31 -65.48 -79.00
CA VAL A 365 27.10 -64.29 -78.68
C VAL A 365 26.21 -63.15 -78.24
N VAL A 366 25.12 -62.87 -78.97
CA VAL A 366 24.18 -61.81 -78.62
C VAL A 366 23.45 -62.13 -77.31
N GLY A 367 22.97 -63.36 -77.13
CA GLY A 367 22.30 -63.80 -75.90
C GLY A 367 23.22 -63.78 -74.68
N GLY A 368 24.49 -64.18 -74.83
CA GLY A 368 25.51 -64.10 -73.79
C GLY A 368 25.85 -62.66 -73.41
N LEU A 369 26.02 -61.77 -74.41
CA LEU A 369 26.26 -60.35 -74.18
C LEU A 369 25.07 -59.66 -73.52
N VAL A 370 23.84 -59.99 -73.92
CA VAL A 370 22.62 -59.45 -73.31
C VAL A 370 22.44 -59.97 -71.88
N ALA A 371 22.68 -61.26 -71.62
CA ALA A 371 22.63 -61.81 -70.25
C ALA A 371 23.70 -61.20 -69.34
N LEU A 372 24.92 -60.96 -69.85
CA LEU A 372 25.99 -60.29 -69.12
C LEU A 372 25.65 -58.81 -68.88
N ALA A 373 25.07 -58.13 -69.87
CA ALA A 373 24.59 -56.76 -69.71
C ALA A 373 23.46 -56.66 -68.69
N VAL A 374 22.47 -57.57 -68.70
CA VAL A 374 21.35 -57.59 -67.74
C VAL A 374 21.81 -57.95 -66.33
N THR A 375 22.79 -58.84 -66.16
CA THR A 375 23.34 -59.17 -64.83
C THR A 375 24.17 -58.01 -64.28
N VAL A 376 25.01 -57.38 -65.10
CA VAL A 376 25.71 -56.14 -64.74
C VAL A 376 24.72 -55.01 -64.44
N TRP A 377 23.64 -54.89 -65.20
CA TRP A 377 22.57 -53.93 -64.98
C TRP A 377 21.83 -54.20 -63.67
N MET A 378 21.44 -55.44 -63.38
CA MET A 378 20.68 -55.81 -62.18
C MET A 378 21.51 -55.67 -60.91
N VAL A 379 22.80 -56.03 -60.98
CA VAL A 379 23.75 -55.79 -59.90
C VAL A 379 24.02 -54.29 -59.74
N GLY A 380 24.11 -53.54 -60.83
CA GLY A 380 24.25 -52.08 -60.82
C GLY A 380 23.05 -51.36 -60.21
N LEU A 381 21.82 -51.70 -60.62
CA LEU A 381 20.58 -51.10 -60.12
C LEU A 381 20.38 -51.37 -58.62
N ARG A 382 20.70 -52.59 -58.17
CA ARG A 382 20.56 -52.98 -56.76
C ARG A 382 21.65 -52.36 -55.87
N ASN A 383 22.88 -52.26 -56.35
CA ASN A 383 23.97 -51.60 -55.63
C ASN A 383 23.74 -50.10 -55.48
N VAL A 384 23.20 -49.42 -56.51
CA VAL A 384 22.90 -47.98 -56.45
C VAL A 384 21.80 -47.67 -55.43
N LEU A 385 20.73 -48.49 -55.37
CA LEU A 385 19.65 -48.32 -54.40
C LEU A 385 20.09 -48.66 -52.97
N GLN A 386 20.97 -49.66 -52.79
CA GLN A 386 21.48 -50.05 -51.47
C GLN A 386 22.55 -49.08 -50.93
N GLU A 387 23.40 -48.51 -51.79
CA GLU A 387 24.37 -47.47 -51.38
C GLU A 387 23.65 -46.20 -50.89
N ARG A 388 22.56 -45.79 -51.55
CA ARG A 388 21.71 -44.69 -51.10
C ARG A 388 21.12 -44.95 -49.72
N ALA A 389 20.52 -46.13 -49.52
CA ALA A 389 19.91 -46.48 -48.23
C ALA A 389 20.92 -46.49 -47.06
N VAL A 390 22.19 -46.80 -47.34
CA VAL A 390 23.27 -46.77 -46.35
C VAL A 390 23.70 -45.33 -46.04
N LEU A 391 23.79 -44.45 -47.04
CA LEU A 391 24.09 -43.03 -46.81
C LEU A 391 22.94 -42.32 -46.08
N ASP A 392 21.70 -42.58 -46.47
CA ASP A 392 20.50 -42.07 -45.78
C ASP A 392 20.46 -42.53 -44.32
N ARG A 393 20.88 -43.78 -44.04
CA ARG A 393 21.00 -44.31 -42.68
C ARG A 393 22.10 -43.59 -41.89
N TRP A 394 23.28 -43.44 -42.47
CA TRP A 394 24.43 -42.77 -41.84
C TRP A 394 24.14 -41.29 -41.55
N VAL A 395 23.60 -40.54 -42.51
CA VAL A 395 23.11 -39.17 -42.31
C VAL A 395 22.06 -39.13 -41.19
N GLY A 396 21.22 -40.16 -41.11
CA GLY A 396 20.25 -40.30 -40.04
C GLY A 396 20.87 -40.47 -38.64
N GLU A 397 21.96 -41.23 -38.53
CA GLU A 397 22.71 -41.44 -37.29
C GLU A 397 23.50 -40.18 -36.89
N VAL A 398 24.14 -39.51 -37.86
CA VAL A 398 24.82 -38.22 -37.64
C VAL A 398 23.84 -37.16 -37.16
N ALA A 399 22.67 -37.03 -37.79
CA ALA A 399 21.64 -36.07 -37.37
C ALA A 399 21.11 -36.37 -35.96
N ALA A 400 21.04 -37.64 -35.56
CA ALA A 400 20.66 -38.01 -34.20
C ALA A 400 21.74 -37.64 -33.17
N ALA A 401 23.02 -37.89 -33.49
CA ALA A 401 24.15 -37.50 -32.63
C ALA A 401 24.27 -35.97 -32.50
N LEU A 402 24.12 -35.23 -33.61
CA LEU A 402 24.08 -33.76 -33.60
C LEU A 402 22.93 -33.26 -32.72
N ARG A 403 21.73 -33.81 -32.90
CA ARG A 403 20.56 -33.43 -32.08
C ARG A 403 20.82 -33.66 -30.59
N SER A 404 21.36 -34.82 -30.22
CA SER A 404 21.72 -35.11 -28.82
C SER A 404 22.71 -34.10 -28.25
N THR A 405 23.76 -33.77 -29.02
CA THR A 405 24.80 -32.82 -28.62
C THR A 405 24.22 -31.41 -28.39
N VAL A 406 23.35 -30.97 -29.31
CA VAL A 406 22.72 -29.65 -29.22
C VAL A 406 21.67 -29.60 -28.09
N GLU A 407 20.88 -30.65 -27.89
CA GLU A 407 19.93 -30.73 -26.76
C GLU A 407 20.66 -30.70 -25.41
N GLU A 408 21.81 -31.38 -25.28
CA GLU A 408 22.68 -31.31 -24.10
C GLU A 408 23.28 -29.91 -23.91
N LEU A 409 23.73 -29.27 -24.99
CA LEU A 409 24.25 -27.90 -24.96
C LEU A 409 23.18 -26.90 -24.46
N VAL A 410 21.95 -26.98 -24.97
CA VAL A 410 20.84 -26.14 -24.51
C VAL A 410 20.59 -26.37 -23.01
N ALA A 411 20.50 -27.63 -22.57
CA ALA A 411 20.21 -27.95 -21.18
C ALA A 411 21.31 -27.44 -20.23
N THR A 412 22.57 -27.64 -20.58
CA THR A 412 23.73 -27.22 -19.76
C THR A 412 23.88 -25.71 -19.70
N ARG A 413 23.76 -25.01 -20.84
CA ARG A 413 23.86 -23.54 -20.90
C ARG A 413 22.70 -22.86 -20.17
N VAL A 414 21.46 -23.34 -20.34
CA VAL A 414 20.30 -22.75 -19.65
C VAL A 414 20.35 -23.03 -18.14
N LEU A 415 20.84 -24.19 -17.70
CA LEU A 415 21.03 -24.47 -16.28
C LEU A 415 22.14 -23.61 -15.66
N ALA A 416 23.23 -23.35 -16.38
CA ALA A 416 24.28 -22.43 -15.93
C ALA A 416 23.73 -21.01 -15.77
N ALA A 417 22.98 -20.52 -16.76
CA ALA A 417 22.34 -19.21 -16.72
C ALA A 417 21.30 -19.08 -15.61
N GLU A 418 20.48 -20.12 -15.35
CA GLU A 418 19.53 -20.14 -14.23
C GLU A 418 20.24 -19.88 -12.90
N ARG A 419 21.37 -20.55 -12.66
CA ARG A 419 22.12 -20.42 -11.40
C ARG A 419 22.66 -19.01 -11.22
N GLU A 420 23.23 -18.44 -12.26
CA GLU A 420 23.81 -17.09 -12.25
C GLU A 420 22.73 -16.02 -12.06
N LEU A 421 21.65 -16.07 -12.85
CA LEU A 421 20.55 -15.11 -12.75
C LEU A 421 19.80 -15.20 -11.42
N THR A 422 19.64 -16.41 -10.86
CA THR A 422 19.04 -16.59 -9.53
C THR A 422 19.94 -16.06 -8.42
N ALA A 423 21.26 -16.26 -8.51
CA ALA A 423 22.21 -15.74 -7.54
C ALA A 423 22.24 -14.21 -7.57
N GLU A 424 22.25 -13.62 -8.75
CA GLU A 424 22.23 -12.17 -8.91
C GLU A 424 20.93 -11.54 -8.42
N LEU A 425 19.77 -12.16 -8.72
CA LEU A 425 18.49 -11.72 -8.17
C LEU A 425 18.51 -11.79 -6.63
N ALA A 426 19.10 -12.84 -6.05
CA ALA A 426 19.23 -12.96 -4.60
C ALA A 426 20.10 -11.85 -3.99
N ASN A 427 21.24 -11.52 -4.61
CA ASN A 427 22.10 -10.42 -4.16
C ASN A 427 21.36 -9.08 -4.16
N ARG A 428 20.61 -8.78 -5.22
CA ARG A 428 19.80 -7.55 -5.30
C ARG A 428 18.70 -7.51 -4.24
N GLU A 429 18.03 -8.62 -3.99
CA GLU A 429 17.01 -8.72 -2.93
C GLU A 429 17.60 -8.56 -1.52
N GLU A 430 18.87 -8.94 -1.32
CA GLU A 430 19.61 -8.66 -0.09
C GLU A 430 19.94 -7.16 0.06
N GLU A 431 20.42 -6.50 -1.01
CA GLU A 431 20.70 -5.06 -1.02
C GLU A 431 19.43 -4.21 -0.80
N GLU A 432 18.37 -4.49 -1.57
CA GLU A 432 17.06 -3.86 -1.39
C GLU A 432 16.47 -4.17 -0.01
N GLY A 433 16.68 -5.39 0.48
CA GLY A 433 16.28 -5.83 1.82
C GLY A 433 16.99 -5.05 2.93
N ALA A 434 18.28 -4.80 2.78
CA ALA A 434 19.07 -4.02 3.72
C ALA A 434 18.64 -2.54 3.71
N ALA A 435 18.37 -1.97 2.53
CA ALA A 435 17.86 -0.61 2.41
C ALA A 435 16.48 -0.45 3.07
N ALA A 436 15.55 -1.38 2.82
CA ALA A 436 14.23 -1.39 3.46
C ALA A 436 14.33 -1.59 4.99
N ALA A 437 15.22 -2.47 5.45
CA ALA A 437 15.46 -2.67 6.88
C ALA A 437 16.00 -1.40 7.56
N ALA A 438 16.87 -0.64 6.88
CA ALA A 438 17.35 0.64 7.38
C ALA A 438 16.22 1.67 7.53
N GLN A 439 15.31 1.76 6.55
CA GLN A 439 14.13 2.63 6.61
C GLN A 439 13.18 2.23 7.76
N ILE A 440 12.93 0.93 7.92
CA ILE A 440 12.11 0.42 9.04
C ILE A 440 12.77 0.73 10.38
N ALA A 441 14.09 0.60 10.49
CA ALA A 441 14.81 0.92 11.71
C ALA A 441 14.71 2.41 12.10
N GLU A 442 14.64 3.31 11.12
CA GLU A 442 14.37 4.74 11.32
C GLU A 442 12.95 4.96 11.85
N ILE A 443 11.94 4.34 11.22
CA ILE A 443 10.54 4.39 11.69
C ILE A 443 10.44 3.85 13.12
N ASP A 444 11.07 2.71 13.41
CA ASP A 444 11.05 2.09 14.73
C ASP A 444 11.78 2.97 15.78
N ALA A 445 12.74 3.79 15.36
CA ALA A 445 13.38 4.78 16.23
C ALA A 445 12.44 5.93 16.58
N GLU A 446 11.72 6.48 15.60
CA GLU A 446 10.72 7.52 15.80
C GLU A 446 9.56 7.01 16.69
N LEU A 447 9.10 5.77 16.47
CA LEU A 447 8.08 5.11 17.30
C LEU A 447 8.54 4.97 18.76
N ARG A 448 9.81 4.58 18.99
CA ARG A 448 10.38 4.51 20.34
C ARG A 448 10.46 5.89 20.99
N GLU A 449 10.85 6.92 20.25
CA GLU A 449 10.86 8.29 20.76
C GLU A 449 9.46 8.72 21.22
N HIS A 450 8.44 8.53 20.38
CA HIS A 450 7.06 8.83 20.73
C HIS A 450 6.55 8.04 21.94
N ALA A 451 6.94 6.76 22.07
CA ALA A 451 6.60 5.94 23.23
C ALA A 451 7.22 6.50 24.52
N THR A 452 8.51 6.90 24.48
CA THR A 452 9.16 7.52 25.64
C THR A 452 8.56 8.88 26.00
N ALA A 453 8.20 9.70 25.00
CA ALA A 453 7.55 10.98 25.22
C ALA A 453 6.17 10.81 25.87
N ARG A 454 5.37 9.83 25.42
CA ARG A 454 4.08 9.49 26.02
C ARG A 454 4.23 9.02 27.46
N ALA A 455 5.18 8.12 27.74
CA ALA A 455 5.44 7.63 29.09
C ALA A 455 5.84 8.77 30.04
N ARG A 456 6.68 9.71 29.57
CA ARG A 456 7.05 10.90 30.34
C ARG A 456 5.86 11.81 30.62
N ALA A 457 5.03 12.10 29.60
CA ALA A 457 3.84 12.93 29.78
C ALA A 457 2.84 12.31 30.76
N ALA A 458 2.62 11.00 30.68
CA ALA A 458 1.79 10.26 31.63
C ALA A 458 2.35 10.34 33.05
N ALA A 459 3.65 10.10 33.25
CA ALA A 459 4.28 10.19 34.58
C ALA A 459 4.19 11.60 35.20
N ILE A 460 4.31 12.65 34.38
CA ILE A 460 4.09 14.03 34.82
C ILE A 460 2.64 14.24 35.23
N ARG A 461 1.68 13.81 34.42
CA ARG A 461 0.25 13.90 34.72
C ARG A 461 -0.09 13.19 36.02
N ASP A 462 0.35 11.95 36.18
CA ASP A 462 0.05 11.10 37.35
C ASP A 462 0.66 11.67 38.65
N SER A 463 1.78 12.41 38.57
CA SER A 463 2.40 13.05 39.73
C SER A 463 1.88 14.47 40.02
N ARG A 464 1.50 15.24 39.00
CA ARG A 464 1.14 16.67 39.13
C ARG A 464 -0.35 16.90 39.29
N VAL A 465 -1.19 16.20 38.54
CA VAL A 465 -2.65 16.46 38.51
C VAL A 465 -3.29 16.29 39.89
N PRO A 466 -3.00 15.26 40.69
CA PRO A 466 -3.62 15.11 42.01
C PRO A 466 -3.31 16.28 42.97
N ILE A 467 -2.09 16.82 42.91
CA ILE A 467 -1.67 17.97 43.74
C ILE A 467 -2.41 19.24 43.30
N LEU A 468 -2.51 19.45 41.98
CA LEU A 468 -3.22 20.59 41.41
C LEU A 468 -4.73 20.53 41.64
N GLN A 469 -5.32 19.33 41.61
CA GLN A 469 -6.72 19.08 41.96
C GLN A 469 -6.97 19.43 43.44
N ALA A 470 -6.13 18.97 44.36
CA ALA A 470 -6.24 19.35 45.78
C ALA A 470 -6.15 20.88 46.00
N ALA A 471 -5.31 21.58 45.24
CA ALA A 471 -5.23 23.04 45.28
C ALA A 471 -6.49 23.70 44.70
N LEU A 472 -7.03 23.15 43.61
CA LEU A 472 -8.28 23.61 42.99
C LEU A 472 -9.46 23.44 43.96
N ASP A 473 -9.54 22.30 44.63
CA ASP A 473 -10.57 22.00 45.62
C ASP A 473 -10.50 22.95 46.83
N ALA A 474 -9.28 23.27 47.31
CA ALA A 474 -9.09 24.26 48.36
C ALA A 474 -9.57 25.66 47.93
N VAL A 475 -9.29 26.08 46.69
CA VAL A 475 -9.78 27.35 46.14
C VAL A 475 -11.31 27.35 46.00
N ARG A 476 -11.90 26.25 45.51
CA ARG A 476 -13.36 26.08 45.37
C ARG A 476 -14.06 26.10 46.73
N ALA A 477 -13.49 25.48 47.75
CA ALA A 477 -14.03 25.51 49.11
C ALA A 477 -14.07 26.94 49.68
N GLU A 478 -13.05 27.77 49.41
CA GLU A 478 -13.00 29.18 49.81
C GLU A 478 -13.99 30.07 49.03
N LEU A 479 -14.24 29.77 47.75
CA LEU A 479 -15.17 30.54 46.90
C LEU A 479 -16.65 30.20 47.15
N TYR A 480 -16.97 28.92 47.28
CA TYR A 480 -18.35 28.43 47.26
C TYR A 480 -18.83 27.93 48.62
N GLY A 481 -17.92 27.55 49.52
CA GLY A 481 -18.20 26.85 50.77
C GLY A 481 -18.16 25.32 50.61
N PRO A 482 -18.31 24.55 51.71
CA PRO A 482 -18.16 23.08 51.71
C PRO A 482 -19.20 22.32 50.87
N ASP A 483 -20.31 22.95 50.49
CA ASP A 483 -21.38 22.35 49.65
C ASP A 483 -21.22 22.65 48.15
N GLY A 484 -20.07 23.22 47.74
CA GLY A 484 -19.83 23.72 46.38
C GLY A 484 -19.11 22.76 45.42
N SER A 485 -18.83 21.52 45.83
CA SER A 485 -18.36 20.48 44.92
C SER A 485 -19.45 20.18 43.89
N GLU A 486 -19.09 20.25 42.61
CA GLU A 486 -19.94 19.82 41.50
C GLU A 486 -20.54 18.45 41.84
N PRO A 487 -21.86 18.25 41.75
CA PRO A 487 -22.41 16.91 41.86
C PRO A 487 -21.76 16.10 40.74
N GLU A 488 -20.99 15.09 41.12
CA GLU A 488 -20.68 13.98 40.22
C GLU A 488 -22.01 13.58 39.58
N THR A 489 -22.02 13.50 38.26
CA THR A 489 -23.21 13.20 37.49
C THR A 489 -23.62 11.75 37.82
N GLU A 490 -24.38 11.58 38.91
CA GLU A 490 -25.12 10.37 39.17
C GLU A 490 -26.21 10.30 38.11
N GLU A 491 -26.04 9.38 37.17
CA GLU A 491 -27.09 8.96 36.26
C GLU A 491 -28.34 8.60 37.09
N PRO A 492 -29.52 9.16 36.78
CA PRO A 492 -30.70 8.87 37.59
C PRO A 492 -31.11 7.41 37.41
N GLU A 493 -31.06 6.65 38.52
CA GLU A 493 -31.78 5.39 38.68
C GLU A 493 -33.27 5.63 38.39
N GLU A 494 -33.73 5.08 37.27
CA GLU A 494 -35.13 5.08 36.87
C GLU A 494 -35.92 4.13 37.78
N THR A 495 -36.40 4.63 38.90
CA THR A 495 -37.41 3.94 39.72
C THR A 495 -38.78 4.04 39.02
N GLY A 496 -39.14 3.01 38.27
CA GLY A 496 -40.48 2.78 37.74
C GLY A 496 -40.96 1.38 38.06
N GLU A 497 -41.72 1.22 39.16
CA GLU A 497 -42.52 0.02 39.46
C GLU A 497 -44.00 0.23 39.03
N PRO A 498 -44.80 -0.83 38.84
CA PRO A 498 -45.43 -1.10 37.55
C PRO A 498 -46.98 -1.10 37.60
N GLY A 499 -47.60 -1.02 36.41
CA GLY A 499 -49.03 -1.21 36.21
C GLY A 499 -49.33 -1.96 34.90
N GLU A 500 -49.18 -3.28 34.95
CA GLU A 500 -50.18 -4.32 34.58
C GLU A 500 -51.36 -3.88 33.69
N ALA A 501 -51.77 -4.54 32.60
CA ALA A 501 -51.36 -5.73 31.87
C ALA A 501 -52.17 -5.81 30.55
N ALA A 502 -51.60 -6.47 29.55
CA ALA A 502 -52.21 -7.54 28.74
C ALA A 502 -51.19 -7.91 27.64
N GLU A 503 -50.40 -8.98 27.83
CA GLU A 503 -50.66 -10.32 27.26
C GLU A 503 -50.64 -10.28 25.72
N VAL A 504 -49.75 -10.99 25.04
CA VAL A 504 -49.66 -12.46 24.90
C VAL A 504 -48.23 -12.76 24.38
N ASP A 505 -47.38 -13.47 25.15
CA ASP A 505 -47.15 -14.94 25.09
C ASP A 505 -46.20 -15.31 23.93
N GLU A 506 -45.14 -16.11 24.04
CA GLU A 506 -44.52 -16.89 25.11
C GLU A 506 -43.13 -17.29 24.54
N THR A 507 -42.12 -17.39 25.41
CA THR A 507 -41.04 -18.42 25.45
C THR A 507 -40.33 -18.86 24.15
N ASP A 508 -39.01 -19.06 24.12
CA ASP A 508 -38.12 -19.61 25.13
C ASP A 508 -36.66 -19.32 24.71
N GLY A 509 -35.77 -19.06 25.67
CA GLY A 509 -34.32 -19.00 25.45
C GLY A 509 -33.69 -20.41 25.37
N PRO A 510 -32.43 -20.63 25.77
CA PRO A 510 -31.36 -19.67 26.07
C PRO A 510 -29.99 -20.10 25.46
N ALA A 511 -28.92 -19.34 25.71
CA ALA A 511 -27.72 -19.84 26.42
C ALA A 511 -26.46 -18.95 26.21
N GLU A 512 -26.05 -18.36 27.34
CA GLU A 512 -24.69 -18.27 27.90
C GLU A 512 -23.49 -18.79 27.10
N VAL A 513 -22.45 -17.95 26.90
CA VAL A 513 -21.18 -17.82 27.69
C VAL A 513 -20.22 -19.00 27.44
N ASP A 514 -19.02 -18.75 26.92
CA ASP A 514 -17.81 -18.64 27.75
C ASP A 514 -16.52 -18.41 26.93
N GLU A 515 -15.56 -17.80 27.61
CA GLU A 515 -14.19 -17.55 27.23
C GLU A 515 -13.33 -18.82 27.05
N THR A 516 -12.09 -18.58 26.60
CA THR A 516 -10.83 -19.38 26.61
C THR A 516 -10.35 -19.63 25.18
N GLY A 517 -9.12 -19.29 24.78
CA GLY A 517 -7.87 -19.31 25.51
C GLY A 517 -7.10 -20.57 25.15
N VAL A 518 -5.90 -20.39 24.59
CA VAL A 518 -4.76 -21.34 24.47
C VAL A 518 -4.39 -21.82 23.06
N THR A 519 -3.07 -21.85 22.93
CA THR A 519 -2.10 -21.96 21.86
C THR A 519 -1.78 -23.38 21.37
N GLU A 520 -1.12 -23.41 20.19
CA GLU A 520 -0.13 -24.39 19.70
C GLU A 520 -0.55 -25.82 19.30
N GLY A 521 -0.10 -26.21 18.10
CA GLY A 521 -0.13 -27.58 17.62
C GLY A 521 0.33 -27.71 16.16
N VAL A 522 1.63 -27.84 15.96
CA VAL A 522 2.27 -28.31 14.72
C VAL A 522 1.99 -29.82 14.54
N THR A 523 1.57 -30.26 13.36
CA THR A 523 1.94 -31.57 12.77
C THR A 523 1.73 -31.62 11.25
N GLU A 524 2.67 -32.28 10.60
CA GLU A 524 2.82 -32.61 9.17
C GLU A 524 1.85 -33.69 8.66
N GLU A 525 1.99 -33.97 7.35
CA GLU A 525 1.46 -35.06 6.50
C GLU A 525 0.06 -34.80 5.92
N GLY A 526 -0.05 -34.56 4.60
CA GLY A 526 -0.08 -35.61 3.57
C GLY A 526 -1.55 -35.95 3.31
N THR A 527 -2.16 -35.74 2.15
CA THR A 527 -2.11 -36.65 1.00
C THR A 527 -2.95 -36.06 -0.15
N GLU A 528 -2.65 -36.55 -1.35
CA GLU A 528 -3.30 -36.40 -2.65
C GLU A 528 -4.84 -36.33 -2.66
N GLY A 529 -5.37 -35.55 -3.60
CA GLY A 529 -6.79 -35.51 -3.92
C GLY A 529 -7.04 -34.86 -5.28
N VAL A 530 -6.80 -35.62 -6.34
CA VAL A 530 -7.32 -35.34 -7.69
C VAL A 530 -8.84 -35.49 -7.65
N THR A 531 -9.57 -34.45 -8.04
CA THR A 531 -10.97 -34.58 -8.49
C THR A 531 -11.22 -33.72 -9.72
N GLU A 532 -11.20 -34.41 -10.85
CA GLU A 532 -11.86 -34.08 -12.10
C GLU A 532 -13.39 -34.14 -11.87
N VAL A 533 -14.11 -33.05 -12.10
CA VAL A 533 -15.56 -33.07 -12.35
C VAL A 533 -15.88 -32.12 -13.51
N THR A 534 -16.50 -32.73 -14.51
CA THR A 534 -17.03 -32.18 -15.75
C THR A 534 -18.36 -31.45 -15.58
N ASP A 535 -18.48 -30.34 -16.31
CA ASP A 535 -19.58 -29.92 -17.19
C ASP A 535 -21.02 -29.72 -16.63
N ALA A 536 -21.51 -28.48 -16.76
CA ALA A 536 -22.75 -28.11 -17.46
C ALA A 536 -23.15 -26.66 -17.16
N GLY A 537 -23.46 -25.85 -18.18
CA GLY A 537 -24.14 -24.58 -17.97
C GLY A 537 -24.07 -23.57 -19.11
N THR A 538 -24.72 -23.89 -20.23
CA THR A 538 -25.11 -22.91 -21.26
C THR A 538 -25.99 -21.81 -20.65
N GLY A 539 -25.62 -20.55 -20.87
CA GLY A 539 -26.46 -19.39 -20.54
C GLY A 539 -26.07 -18.22 -21.44
N ASP A 540 -26.83 -18.03 -22.52
CA ASP A 540 -26.85 -16.81 -23.32
C ASP A 540 -27.24 -15.62 -22.44
N GLY A 541 -26.43 -14.57 -22.49
CA GLY A 541 -26.66 -13.31 -21.79
C GLY A 541 -26.03 -12.16 -22.57
N GLU A 542 -26.87 -11.49 -23.34
CA GLU A 542 -26.62 -10.28 -24.11
C GLU A 542 -25.91 -9.22 -23.26
N ALA A 543 -24.71 -8.79 -23.69
CA ALA A 543 -23.97 -7.69 -23.08
C ALA A 543 -23.88 -6.50 -24.04
N GLU A 544 -24.57 -5.43 -23.65
CA GLU A 544 -24.58 -4.09 -24.21
C GLU A 544 -23.18 -3.43 -24.09
N PRO A 545 -22.71 -2.64 -25.09
CA PRO A 545 -21.37 -2.05 -25.04
C PRO A 545 -21.34 -0.79 -24.17
N PRO A 546 -20.24 -0.50 -23.44
CA PRO A 546 -20.11 0.71 -22.65
C PRO A 546 -19.83 1.94 -23.52
N ALA A 547 -20.45 3.05 -23.13
CA ALA A 547 -20.32 4.37 -23.70
C ALA A 547 -18.89 4.95 -23.54
N GLU A 548 -18.46 5.68 -24.57
CA GLU A 548 -17.25 6.50 -24.61
C GLU A 548 -17.27 7.60 -23.54
N PRO A 549 -16.12 7.94 -22.91
CA PRO A 549 -16.03 9.13 -22.08
C PRO A 549 -15.74 10.39 -22.91
N ASP A 550 -16.55 11.39 -22.62
CA ASP A 550 -16.53 12.78 -23.07
C ASP A 550 -15.19 13.46 -22.73
N ILE A 551 -14.58 14.11 -23.73
CA ILE A 551 -13.33 14.87 -23.59
C ILE A 551 -13.70 16.30 -23.19
N ALA A 552 -13.50 16.64 -21.92
CA ALA A 552 -13.58 18.02 -21.46
C ALA A 552 -12.25 18.75 -21.73
N GLU A 553 -12.31 19.79 -22.57
CA GLU A 553 -11.28 20.83 -22.72
C GLU A 553 -11.10 21.62 -21.42
N PRO A 554 -9.89 22.05 -21.05
CA PRO A 554 -9.70 23.05 -20.00
C PRO A 554 -9.67 24.47 -20.59
N ASP A 555 -10.42 25.34 -19.91
CA ASP A 555 -10.43 26.80 -20.04
C ASP A 555 -9.02 27.41 -20.02
N ALA A 556 -8.75 28.27 -20.99
CA ALA A 556 -7.61 29.17 -21.02
C ALA A 556 -8.08 30.59 -20.67
N GLU A 557 -7.99 30.96 -19.38
CA GLU A 557 -8.03 32.37 -18.97
C GLU A 557 -6.61 32.93 -18.80
N GLU A 558 -6.33 33.90 -19.66
CA GLU A 558 -5.71 35.19 -19.37
C GLU A 558 -4.74 35.29 -18.17
N ARG A 559 -3.47 35.60 -18.48
CA ARG A 559 -2.73 36.78 -17.98
C ARG A 559 -1.29 36.75 -18.46
N GLU A 560 -0.94 37.60 -19.43
CA GLU A 560 0.29 38.40 -19.36
C GLU A 560 0.28 39.50 -20.42
N ASN A 561 -0.09 40.71 -19.99
CA ASN A 561 0.27 41.94 -20.68
C ASN A 561 1.74 42.25 -20.37
N GLY A 562 2.61 42.10 -21.35
CA GLY A 562 3.85 42.87 -21.41
C GLY A 562 3.57 44.32 -21.83
N PRO A 563 4.49 45.25 -21.54
CA PRO A 563 5.06 45.95 -22.67
C PRO A 563 6.59 45.93 -22.70
N GLN A 564 7.08 45.84 -23.93
CA GLN A 564 8.44 46.04 -24.41
C GLN A 564 9.04 47.38 -23.93
N THR A 565 10.36 47.44 -23.71
CA THR A 565 11.36 48.04 -24.65
C THR A 565 12.69 48.39 -23.95
N GLN A 566 13.80 48.23 -24.69
CA GLN A 566 15.21 48.64 -24.50
C GLN A 566 16.08 47.53 -23.87
N VAL A 567 17.11 46.95 -24.53
CA VAL A 567 17.99 47.36 -25.65
C VAL A 567 18.27 46.18 -26.57
#